data_AF-A0A2E8A8J2-F1
#
_entry.id   AF-A0A2E8A8J2-F1
#
_cell.length_a   1.000
_cell.length_b   1.000
_cell.length_c   1.000
_cell.angle_alpha   90.00
_cell.angle_beta   90.00
_cell.angle_gamma   90.00
#
_symmetry.space_group_name_H-M   'P 1'
#
loop_
_entity.id
_entity.type
_entity.pdbx_description
1 polymer ?
#
loop_
_entity_poly.entity_id
_entity_poly.type
_entity_poly.pdbx_seq_one_letter_code
_entity_poly.pdbx_strand_id
1 'polypeptide(L)'
;MNRKRRPDTRKQPEPTPFKSNAQKAYKRQRRKNDIYSTTGGHNNLQSGAPYNLKTKRAGTDRLRFEVLEVDPEGFPINDELEPRIWKGEELRPFISKKLIEIANDFIDGLPFAVAIKDVRFTGSLANYNWSKYSDIDLHIVVDFTELDENKDLVKEMFDAKRLRWNENHNITIKGYEVELYIEDEGEEHSSSGVYSVMNEEWLDKPERTDTKIDIDTAKKKASDIEQQIASISVMFDQGQFEKVMRHVDRLKKKIRTMRQAGLDTEAMEFSPENIAFKLLRRNDLLDTLTKLKYKAYDQSMTLDD
;
A
#
# COMPACT_ATOMS: atom_id res chain seq x y z
N MET A 1 -25.71 39.08 -8.99
CA MET A 1 -25.88 38.41 -10.29
C MET A 1 -26.32 36.96 -10.07
N ASN A 2 -27.62 36.68 -10.11
CA ASN A 2 -28.17 35.32 -9.93
C ASN A 2 -28.26 34.62 -11.29
N ARG A 3 -27.33 33.70 -11.59
CA ARG A 3 -27.41 32.85 -12.78
C ARG A 3 -28.51 31.80 -12.58
N LYS A 4 -29.69 32.02 -13.15
CA LYS A 4 -30.74 31.00 -13.29
C LYS A 4 -30.21 29.84 -14.14
N ARG A 5 -30.09 28.65 -13.56
CA ARG A 5 -29.73 27.42 -14.30
C ARG A 5 -30.84 27.10 -15.31
N ARG A 6 -30.46 26.81 -16.56
CA ARG A 6 -31.41 26.39 -17.61
C ARG A 6 -31.97 25.00 -17.26
N PRO A 7 -33.26 24.72 -17.53
CA PRO A 7 -33.86 23.42 -17.24
C PRO A 7 -33.30 22.31 -18.14
N ASP A 8 -33.14 21.11 -17.59
CA ASP A 8 -32.66 19.91 -18.31
C ASP A 8 -33.70 19.46 -19.33
N THR A 9 -33.34 19.49 -20.62
CA THR A 9 -34.21 19.13 -21.76
C THR A 9 -34.04 17.69 -22.23
N ARG A 10 -33.26 16.87 -21.52
CA ARG A 10 -33.06 15.46 -21.89
C ARG A 10 -34.31 14.63 -21.58
N LYS A 11 -34.71 13.77 -22.52
CA LYS A 11 -35.76 12.76 -22.29
C LYS A 11 -35.34 11.87 -21.12
N GLN A 12 -36.05 11.98 -20.00
CA GLN A 12 -35.90 11.06 -18.88
C GLN A 12 -36.40 9.67 -19.31
N PRO A 13 -35.70 8.59 -18.95
CA PRO A 13 -36.17 7.24 -19.23
C PRO A 13 -37.52 7.01 -18.53
N GLU A 14 -38.42 6.30 -19.21
CA GLU A 14 -39.73 5.91 -18.68
C GLU A 14 -39.57 5.27 -17.29
N PRO A 15 -40.31 5.71 -16.26
CA PRO A 15 -40.24 5.12 -14.94
C PRO A 15 -40.74 3.68 -15.02
N THR A 16 -39.82 2.72 -14.93
CA THR A 16 -40.13 1.29 -14.95
C THR A 16 -41.24 0.98 -13.94
N PRO A 17 -42.36 0.33 -14.35
CA PRO A 17 -43.44 0.01 -13.43
C PRO A 17 -42.94 -0.96 -12.36
N PHE A 18 -42.92 -0.51 -11.09
CA PHE A 18 -42.61 -1.36 -9.95
C PHE A 18 -43.65 -2.47 -9.81
N LYS A 19 -43.37 -3.69 -10.30
CA LYS A 19 -44.12 -4.92 -9.96
C LYS A 19 -43.47 -6.21 -10.48
N SER A 20 -42.20 -6.46 -10.16
CA SER A 20 -41.68 -7.84 -10.26
C SER A 20 -41.98 -8.62 -8.97
N ASN A 21 -42.34 -9.91 -9.10
CA ASN A 21 -42.55 -10.79 -7.94
C ASN A 21 -41.27 -10.91 -7.09
N ALA A 22 -40.10 -10.77 -7.72
CA ALA A 22 -38.80 -10.74 -7.04
C ALA A 22 -38.64 -9.53 -6.09
N GLN A 23 -39.09 -8.34 -6.50
CA GLN A 23 -39.08 -7.16 -5.62
C GLN A 23 -40.08 -7.28 -4.46
N LYS A 24 -41.25 -7.91 -4.67
CA LYS A 24 -42.20 -8.21 -3.58
C LYS A 24 -41.62 -9.22 -2.59
N ALA A 25 -40.89 -10.23 -3.05
CA ALA A 25 -40.19 -11.19 -2.20
C ALA A 25 -39.08 -10.50 -1.39
N TYR A 26 -38.30 -9.63 -2.03
CA TYR A 26 -37.22 -8.88 -1.38
C TYR A 26 -37.74 -7.91 -0.30
N LYS A 27 -38.90 -7.25 -0.53
CA LYS A 27 -39.56 -6.40 0.47
C LYS A 27 -40.14 -7.19 1.65
N ARG A 28 -40.68 -8.40 1.41
CA ARG A 28 -41.13 -9.31 2.49
C ARG A 28 -39.96 -9.81 3.32
N GLN A 29 -38.83 -10.10 2.69
CA GLN A 29 -37.62 -10.56 3.38
C GLN A 29 -37.00 -9.46 4.25
N ARG A 30 -37.00 -8.20 3.77
CA ARG A 30 -36.60 -7.03 4.59
C ARG A 30 -37.49 -6.82 5.81
N ARG A 31 -38.82 -6.93 5.67
CA ARG A 31 -39.75 -6.82 6.82
C ARG A 31 -39.58 -7.93 7.85
N LYS A 32 -39.09 -9.10 7.46
CA LYS A 32 -38.86 -10.23 8.37
C LYS A 32 -37.57 -10.09 9.20
N ASN A 33 -36.61 -9.29 8.71
CA ASN A 33 -35.30 -9.05 9.35
C ASN A 33 -35.18 -7.63 9.96
N ASP A 34 -36.25 -6.86 10.00
CA ASP A 34 -36.24 -5.52 10.57
C ASP A 34 -36.63 -5.58 12.06
N ILE A 35 -35.63 -5.72 12.92
CA ILE A 35 -35.78 -5.79 14.38
C ILE A 35 -35.84 -4.36 14.99
N TYR A 36 -35.64 -3.31 14.18
CA TYR A 36 -35.46 -1.94 14.67
C TYR A 36 -36.48 -0.91 14.16
N SER A 37 -37.50 -1.31 13.39
CA SER A 37 -38.56 -0.37 13.00
C SER A 37 -39.98 -0.96 13.02
N THR A 38 -40.48 -1.22 14.23
CA THR A 38 -41.93 -1.27 14.47
C THR A 38 -42.30 -0.40 15.66
N THR A 39 -42.68 0.85 15.38
CA THR A 39 -43.45 1.70 16.31
C THR A 39 -44.88 1.15 16.35
N GLY A 40 -45.09 0.13 17.18
CA GLY A 40 -46.40 -0.45 17.45
C GLY A 40 -46.41 -0.95 18.88
N GLY A 41 -47.02 -0.17 19.77
CA GLY A 41 -47.15 -0.52 21.18
C GLY A 41 -47.86 -1.85 21.36
N HIS A 42 -47.19 -2.80 22.01
CA HIS A 42 -47.81 -4.03 22.48
C HIS A 42 -48.30 -3.82 23.92
N ASN A 43 -49.61 -3.63 24.06
CA ASN A 43 -50.32 -3.76 25.33
C ASN A 43 -50.47 -5.25 25.65
N ASN A 44 -49.46 -5.85 26.29
CA ASN A 44 -49.58 -7.00 27.20
C ASN A 44 -48.18 -7.41 27.68
N LEU A 45 -47.77 -6.87 28.82
CA LEU A 45 -46.64 -7.37 29.60
C LEU A 45 -47.12 -8.58 30.40
N GLN A 46 -46.97 -9.79 29.84
CA GLN A 46 -46.80 -10.97 30.69
C GLN A 46 -45.32 -11.14 30.98
N SER A 47 -45.02 -10.98 32.26
CA SER A 47 -43.73 -11.10 32.92
C SER A 47 -43.09 -12.48 32.71
N GLY A 48 -41.95 -12.50 32.04
CA GLY A 48 -41.04 -13.64 31.98
C GLY A 48 -39.70 -13.18 31.41
N ALA A 49 -38.70 -12.96 32.27
CA ALA A 49 -37.38 -12.51 31.85
C ALA A 49 -36.71 -13.55 30.92
N PRO A 50 -36.34 -13.21 29.67
CA PRO A 50 -35.77 -14.18 28.73
C PRO A 50 -34.23 -14.22 28.79
N TYR A 51 -33.64 -14.00 29.97
CA TYR A 51 -32.18 -14.01 30.14
C TYR A 51 -31.77 -15.10 31.12
N ASN A 52 -31.45 -16.27 30.58
CA ASN A 52 -30.57 -17.20 31.26
C ASN A 52 -29.15 -16.61 31.22
N LEU A 53 -28.62 -16.21 32.37
CA LEU A 53 -27.27 -15.63 32.58
C LEU A 53 -26.10 -16.62 32.35
N LYS A 54 -26.30 -17.66 31.55
CA LYS A 54 -25.26 -18.63 31.18
C LYS A 54 -25.22 -18.85 29.67
N THR A 55 -24.97 -17.78 28.91
CA THR A 55 -24.41 -17.92 27.57
C THR A 55 -22.94 -18.32 27.70
N LYS A 56 -22.59 -19.54 27.27
CA LYS A 56 -21.20 -19.87 26.96
C LYS A 56 -20.72 -18.84 25.95
N ARG A 57 -19.71 -18.04 26.32
CA ARG A 57 -19.02 -17.16 25.37
C ARG A 57 -18.56 -18.04 24.22
N ALA A 58 -19.09 -17.84 23.02
CA ALA A 58 -18.45 -18.32 21.81
C ALA A 58 -17.04 -17.73 21.85
N GLY A 59 -16.02 -18.59 21.92
CA GLY A 59 -14.65 -18.18 22.12
C GLY A 59 -14.25 -17.15 21.07
N THR A 60 -14.02 -15.91 21.52
CA THR A 60 -13.31 -14.89 20.76
C THR A 60 -11.81 -15.23 20.61
N ASP A 61 -11.37 -16.37 21.16
CA ASP A 61 -9.97 -16.82 21.16
C ASP A 61 -9.41 -17.11 19.76
N ARG A 62 -10.25 -17.31 18.74
CA ARG A 62 -9.75 -17.52 17.37
C ARG A 62 -9.37 -16.23 16.63
N LEU A 63 -9.61 -15.05 17.22
CA LEU A 63 -9.30 -13.75 16.63
C LEU A 63 -8.35 -12.92 17.52
N ARG A 64 -7.46 -13.57 18.25
CA ARG A 64 -6.24 -12.90 18.73
C ARG A 64 -5.25 -12.87 17.57
N PHE A 65 -5.39 -11.87 16.71
CA PHE A 65 -4.21 -11.37 16.00
C PHE A 65 -3.27 -10.84 17.08
N GLU A 66 -2.02 -11.30 17.07
CA GLU A 66 -0.95 -10.68 17.85
C GLU A 66 -1.02 -9.18 17.58
N VAL A 67 -0.98 -8.39 18.66
CA VAL A 67 -0.88 -6.94 18.53
C VAL A 67 0.28 -6.66 17.59
N LEU A 68 0.06 -5.92 16.49
CA LEU A 68 1.12 -5.50 15.57
C LEU A 68 2.37 -5.16 16.38
N GLU A 69 3.42 -5.95 16.20
CA GLU A 69 4.67 -5.71 16.92
C GLU A 69 5.25 -4.41 16.35
N VAL A 70 5.30 -3.40 17.20
CA VAL A 70 5.84 -2.10 16.84
C VAL A 70 7.15 -1.97 17.59
N ASP A 71 8.23 -2.17 16.85
CA ASP A 71 9.57 -1.80 17.29
C ASP A 71 9.68 -0.26 17.29
N PRO A 72 9.72 0.39 18.47
CA PRO A 72 9.80 1.85 18.57
C PRO A 72 11.11 2.41 17.98
N GLU A 73 12.16 1.58 17.84
CA GLU A 73 13.41 1.96 17.18
C GLU A 73 13.29 1.99 15.65
N GLY A 74 12.15 1.58 15.09
CA GLY A 74 11.96 1.45 13.65
C GLY A 74 11.72 2.75 12.87
N PHE A 75 11.61 3.90 13.55
CA PHE A 75 11.39 5.21 12.93
C PHE A 75 12.23 6.32 13.61
N PRO A 76 13.57 6.18 13.68
CA PRO A 76 14.41 7.16 14.31
C PRO A 76 14.56 8.41 13.42
N ILE A 77 14.91 9.53 14.04
CA ILE A 77 15.47 10.71 13.37
C ILE A 77 16.91 10.78 13.85
N ASN A 78 17.85 10.46 12.96
CA ASN A 78 19.27 10.41 13.27
C ASN A 78 19.90 11.80 13.11
N ASP A 79 21.00 12.04 13.82
CA ASP A 79 21.73 13.30 13.73
C ASP A 79 22.61 13.39 12.48
N GLU A 80 22.99 12.24 11.93
CA GLU A 80 23.85 12.11 10.75
C GLU A 80 23.25 11.11 9.75
N LEU A 81 23.63 11.24 8.48
CA LEU A 81 23.42 10.18 7.49
C LEU A 81 24.16 8.90 7.93
N GLU A 82 23.69 7.72 7.49
CA GLU A 82 24.24 6.43 7.94
C GLU A 82 25.77 6.38 7.73
N PRO A 83 26.58 6.39 8.81
CA PRO A 83 28.03 6.59 8.70
C PRO A 83 28.77 5.46 7.99
N ARG A 84 28.18 4.26 7.88
CA ARG A 84 28.76 3.16 7.09
C ARG A 84 28.61 3.37 5.59
N ILE A 85 27.64 4.16 5.17
CA ILE A 85 27.33 4.47 3.77
C ILE A 85 27.94 5.82 3.37
N TRP A 86 27.80 6.82 4.22
CA TRP A 86 28.22 8.20 3.97
C TRP A 86 29.48 8.56 4.76
N LYS A 87 30.23 9.53 4.26
CA LYS A 87 31.32 10.20 4.97
C LYS A 87 30.95 11.69 5.04
N GLY A 88 30.30 12.09 6.12
CA GLY A 88 29.61 13.37 6.15
C GLY A 88 28.45 13.34 5.15
N GLU A 89 28.48 14.21 4.16
CA GLU A 89 27.45 14.31 3.11
C GLU A 89 27.90 13.72 1.76
N GLU A 90 29.06 13.09 1.72
CA GLU A 90 29.61 12.46 0.51
C GLU A 90 29.42 10.95 0.58
N LEU A 91 28.95 10.35 -0.52
CA LEU A 91 28.84 8.90 -0.61
C LEU A 91 30.25 8.29 -0.62
N ARG A 92 30.46 7.21 0.14
CA ARG A 92 31.78 6.59 0.18
C ARG A 92 32.17 6.03 -1.20
N PRO A 93 33.36 6.31 -1.75
CA PRO A 93 33.72 5.95 -3.13
C PRO A 93 33.63 4.45 -3.47
N PHE A 94 33.91 3.57 -2.51
CA PHE A 94 33.76 2.12 -2.74
C PHE A 94 32.28 1.71 -2.90
N ILE A 95 31.38 2.44 -2.23
CA ILE A 95 29.94 2.19 -2.32
C ILE A 95 29.42 2.73 -3.65
N SER A 96 29.75 3.96 -4.03
CA SER A 96 29.35 4.52 -5.33
C SER A 96 29.78 3.60 -6.49
N LYS A 97 31.04 3.15 -6.49
CA LYS A 97 31.55 2.20 -7.49
C LYS A 97 30.72 0.91 -7.55
N LYS A 98 30.35 0.34 -6.39
CA LYS A 98 29.57 -0.90 -6.35
C LYS A 98 28.13 -0.70 -6.80
N LEU A 99 27.51 0.43 -6.47
CA LEU A 99 26.16 0.75 -6.96
C LEU A 99 26.15 0.95 -8.48
N ILE A 100 27.16 1.61 -9.04
CA ILE A 100 27.32 1.75 -10.49
C ILE A 100 27.53 0.38 -11.16
N GLU A 101 28.34 -0.51 -10.56
CA GLU A 101 28.54 -1.87 -11.06
C GLU A 101 27.22 -2.65 -11.10
N ILE A 102 26.42 -2.60 -10.02
CA ILE A 102 25.11 -3.25 -9.96
C ILE A 102 24.14 -2.69 -11.01
N ALA A 103 24.11 -1.37 -11.19
CA ALA A 103 23.25 -0.73 -12.18
C ALA A 103 23.62 -1.15 -13.61
N ASN A 104 24.92 -1.22 -13.92
CA ASN A 104 25.40 -1.69 -15.22
C ASN A 104 25.09 -3.17 -15.42
N ASP A 105 25.33 -4.04 -14.43
CA ASP A 105 25.03 -5.47 -14.54
C ASP A 105 23.54 -5.73 -14.84
N PHE A 106 22.65 -4.93 -14.23
CA PHE A 106 21.22 -4.99 -14.53
C PHE A 106 20.92 -4.60 -15.98
N ILE A 107 21.46 -3.48 -16.45
CA ILE A 107 21.22 -2.95 -17.80
C ILE A 107 21.84 -3.85 -18.88
N ASP A 108 23.06 -4.33 -18.66
CA ASP A 108 23.78 -5.24 -19.57
C ASP A 108 23.09 -6.61 -19.67
N GLY A 109 22.32 -6.99 -18.64
CA GLY A 109 21.48 -8.19 -18.64
C GLY A 109 20.22 -8.08 -19.51
N LEU A 110 19.91 -6.88 -20.05
CA LEU A 110 18.76 -6.69 -20.94
C LEU A 110 19.08 -7.15 -22.37
N PRO A 111 18.09 -7.68 -23.11
CA PRO A 111 18.30 -8.16 -24.47
C PRO A 111 18.41 -7.04 -25.52
N PHE A 112 18.49 -5.78 -25.09
CA PHE A 112 18.59 -4.58 -25.92
C PHE A 112 19.45 -3.53 -25.22
N ALA A 113 20.04 -2.63 -25.99
CA ALA A 113 20.86 -1.55 -25.44
C ALA A 113 19.99 -0.47 -24.79
N VAL A 114 20.37 -0.04 -23.60
CA VAL A 114 19.75 1.07 -22.88
C VAL A 114 20.84 2.01 -22.41
N ALA A 115 20.71 3.30 -22.71
CA ALA A 115 21.61 4.32 -22.21
C ALA A 115 21.17 4.75 -20.80
N ILE A 116 22.07 4.58 -19.83
CA ILE A 116 21.86 5.14 -18.48
C ILE A 116 22.11 6.64 -18.56
N LYS A 117 21.10 7.43 -18.18
CA LYS A 117 21.22 8.90 -18.06
C LYS A 117 21.81 9.29 -16.70
N ASP A 118 21.36 8.61 -15.65
CA ASP A 118 21.83 8.83 -14.27
C ASP A 118 21.58 7.57 -13.42
N VAL A 119 22.29 7.45 -12.31
CA VAL A 119 22.02 6.47 -11.25
C VAL A 119 21.84 7.24 -9.96
N ARG A 120 20.62 7.22 -9.43
CA ARG A 120 20.22 7.97 -8.23
C ARG A 120 20.11 7.04 -7.03
N PHE A 121 20.65 7.48 -5.91
CA PHE A 121 20.44 6.89 -4.60
C PHE A 121 19.47 7.76 -3.82
N THR A 122 18.33 7.19 -3.42
CA THR A 122 17.27 7.89 -2.70
C THR A 122 16.76 7.06 -1.52
N GLY A 123 15.60 7.46 -0.98
CA GLY A 123 14.93 6.75 0.10
C GLY A 123 15.56 6.97 1.47
N SER A 124 15.32 6.03 2.37
CA SER A 124 15.61 6.26 3.79
C SER A 124 17.09 6.34 4.13
N LEU A 125 17.97 5.63 3.40
CA LEU A 125 19.42 5.72 3.58
C LEU A 125 20.04 6.97 2.95
N ALA A 126 19.34 7.64 2.04
CA ALA A 126 19.70 8.96 1.52
C ALA A 126 19.05 10.10 2.33
N ASN A 127 18.64 9.83 3.57
CA ASN A 127 17.96 10.76 4.45
C ASN A 127 18.31 10.47 5.93
N TYR A 128 17.81 11.28 6.88
CA TYR A 128 18.11 11.16 8.31
C TYR A 128 17.20 10.16 9.04
N ASN A 129 16.27 9.52 8.35
CA ASN A 129 15.30 8.58 8.92
C ASN A 129 15.63 7.10 8.69
N TRP A 130 16.91 6.81 8.44
CA TRP A 130 17.40 5.45 8.24
C TRP A 130 17.31 4.61 9.52
N SER A 131 17.14 3.29 9.37
CA SER A 131 17.09 2.33 10.48
C SER A 131 17.71 0.99 10.07
N LYS A 132 17.69 -0.01 10.95
CA LYS A 132 18.07 -1.39 10.60
C LYS A 132 17.17 -2.05 9.54
N TYR A 133 15.98 -1.48 9.30
CA TYR A 133 15.03 -1.95 8.30
C TYR A 133 15.13 -1.20 6.97
N SER A 134 16.11 -0.31 6.83
CA SER A 134 16.31 0.44 5.60
C SER A 134 16.97 -0.42 4.52
N ASP A 135 16.81 0.03 3.29
CA ASP A 135 17.31 -0.50 2.04
C ASP A 135 18.03 0.62 1.28
N ILE A 136 18.89 0.22 0.35
CA ILE A 136 19.50 1.11 -0.64
C ILE A 136 18.56 1.12 -1.85
N ASP A 137 17.76 2.19 -1.95
CA ASP A 137 16.89 2.44 -3.10
C ASP A 137 17.72 3.02 -4.26
N LEU A 138 18.06 2.17 -5.22
CA LEU A 138 18.89 2.53 -6.38
C LEU A 138 18.03 2.69 -7.64
N HIS A 139 17.91 3.92 -8.11
CA HIS A 139 17.08 4.31 -9.24
C HIS A 139 17.95 4.53 -10.48
N ILE A 140 17.71 3.75 -11.53
CA ILE A 140 18.40 3.86 -12.81
C ILE A 140 17.52 4.71 -13.73
N VAL A 141 18.04 5.87 -14.12
CA VAL A 141 17.30 6.84 -14.95
C VAL A 141 17.62 6.58 -16.41
N VAL A 142 16.57 6.44 -17.20
CA VAL A 142 16.65 6.17 -18.64
C VAL A 142 15.62 7.02 -19.37
N ASP A 143 15.80 7.23 -20.68
CA ASP A 143 14.78 7.88 -21.50
C ASP A 143 13.88 6.83 -22.14
N PHE A 144 12.62 6.74 -21.71
CA PHE A 144 11.68 5.77 -22.29
C PHE A 144 11.35 6.07 -23.76
N THR A 145 11.45 7.33 -24.18
CA THR A 145 11.17 7.72 -25.58
C THR A 145 12.22 7.24 -26.56
N GLU A 146 13.44 6.96 -26.09
CA GLU A 146 14.49 6.33 -26.92
C GLU A 146 14.18 4.85 -27.22
N LEU A 147 13.30 4.21 -26.43
CA LEU A 147 12.95 2.80 -26.56
C LEU A 147 11.64 2.58 -27.31
N ASP A 148 10.58 3.30 -26.92
CA ASP A 148 9.27 3.21 -27.56
C ASP A 148 8.42 4.47 -27.29
N GLU A 149 7.50 4.80 -28.20
CA GLU A 149 6.54 5.89 -27.99
C GLU A 149 5.55 5.56 -26.87
N ASN A 150 5.27 4.28 -26.64
CA ASN A 150 4.39 3.80 -25.58
C ASN A 150 5.15 3.63 -24.26
N LYS A 151 5.36 4.76 -23.56
CA LYS A 151 6.02 4.80 -22.25
C LYS A 151 5.42 3.86 -21.22
N ASP A 152 4.11 3.66 -21.22
CA ASP A 152 3.44 2.76 -20.26
C ASP A 152 3.89 1.32 -20.45
N LEU A 153 4.02 0.87 -21.70
CA LEU A 153 4.53 -0.48 -22.03
C LEU A 153 6.00 -0.63 -21.63
N VAL A 154 6.83 0.37 -21.91
CA VAL A 154 8.25 0.40 -21.51
C VAL A 154 8.37 0.31 -19.99
N LYS A 155 7.57 1.09 -19.28
CA LYS A 155 7.50 1.08 -17.81
C LYS A 155 7.10 -0.30 -17.28
N GLU A 156 6.05 -0.91 -17.81
CA GLU A 156 5.60 -2.24 -17.39
C GLU A 156 6.66 -3.32 -17.64
N MET A 157 7.36 -3.25 -18.77
CA MET A 157 8.46 -4.16 -19.09
C MET A 157 9.61 -4.02 -18.09
N PHE A 158 10.06 -2.78 -17.82
CA PHE A 158 11.11 -2.51 -16.84
C PHE A 158 10.70 -2.91 -15.43
N ASP A 159 9.45 -2.63 -15.04
CA ASP A 159 8.87 -3.06 -13.77
C ASP A 159 8.91 -4.60 -13.61
N ALA A 160 8.61 -5.34 -14.67
CA ALA A 160 8.70 -6.80 -14.65
C ALA A 160 10.16 -7.30 -14.57
N LYS A 161 11.09 -6.64 -15.27
CA LYS A 161 12.52 -7.00 -15.25
C LYS A 161 13.16 -6.71 -13.91
N ARG A 162 12.91 -5.54 -13.31
CA ARG A 162 13.42 -5.20 -11.97
C ARG A 162 12.84 -6.12 -10.90
N LEU A 163 11.55 -6.43 -10.96
CA LEU A 163 10.92 -7.33 -9.98
C LEU A 163 11.62 -8.70 -10.02
N ARG A 164 11.81 -9.25 -11.23
CA ARG A 164 12.53 -10.50 -11.41
C ARG A 164 13.99 -10.40 -10.94
N TRP A 165 14.67 -9.28 -11.15
CA TRP A 165 16.04 -9.10 -10.68
C TRP A 165 16.11 -9.12 -9.15
N ASN A 166 15.29 -8.30 -8.48
CA ASN A 166 15.24 -8.20 -7.02
C ASN A 166 14.81 -9.53 -6.37
N GLU A 167 13.92 -10.31 -7.00
CA GLU A 167 13.55 -11.64 -6.51
C GLU A 167 14.68 -12.68 -6.62
N ASN A 168 15.55 -12.58 -7.63
CA ASN A 168 16.60 -13.57 -7.89
C ASN A 168 17.94 -13.22 -7.23
N HIS A 169 18.14 -11.97 -6.80
CA HIS A 169 19.40 -11.49 -6.25
C HIS A 169 19.21 -10.93 -4.85
N ASN A 170 19.97 -11.45 -3.90
CA ASN A 170 20.04 -10.91 -2.54
C ASN A 170 21.36 -10.15 -2.35
N ILE A 171 21.43 -8.95 -2.93
CA ILE A 171 22.62 -8.10 -2.89
C ILE A 171 22.57 -7.23 -1.66
N THR A 172 23.62 -7.24 -0.85
CA THR A 172 23.72 -6.39 0.34
C THR A 172 25.01 -5.57 0.37
N ILE A 173 24.91 -4.32 0.81
CA ILE A 173 26.05 -3.42 1.07
C ILE A 173 25.97 -2.97 2.52
N LYS A 174 27.00 -3.30 3.31
CA LYS A 174 27.07 -2.97 4.75
C LYS A 174 25.87 -3.47 5.57
N GLY A 175 25.23 -4.55 5.11
CA GLY A 175 24.06 -5.17 5.74
C GLY A 175 22.72 -4.61 5.26
N TYR A 176 22.73 -3.69 4.30
CA TYR A 176 21.53 -3.14 3.67
C TYR A 176 21.29 -3.79 2.31
N GLU A 177 20.08 -4.25 2.07
CA GLU A 177 19.66 -4.77 0.78
C GLU A 177 19.66 -3.66 -0.28
N VAL A 178 20.02 -4.00 -1.51
CA VAL A 178 19.96 -3.07 -2.66
C VAL A 178 18.72 -3.40 -3.48
N GLU A 179 17.74 -2.49 -3.50
CA GLU A 179 16.54 -2.61 -4.32
C GLU A 179 16.69 -1.75 -5.59
N LEU A 180 16.48 -2.36 -6.77
CA LEU A 180 16.52 -1.64 -8.04
C LEU A 180 15.15 -1.06 -8.45
N TYR A 181 15.21 0.16 -8.95
CA TYR A 181 14.11 0.91 -9.57
C TYR A 181 14.57 1.50 -10.90
N ILE A 182 13.62 1.69 -11.82
CA ILE A 182 13.89 2.28 -13.14
C ILE A 182 12.91 3.43 -13.31
N GLU A 183 13.44 4.60 -13.64
CA GLU A 183 12.70 5.84 -13.78
C GLU A 183 12.84 6.39 -15.19
N ASP A 184 11.76 7.00 -15.68
CA ASP A 184 11.83 7.84 -16.87
C ASP A 184 12.46 9.19 -16.51
N GLU A 185 13.33 9.72 -17.38
CA GLU A 185 14.02 11.00 -17.16
C GLU A 185 13.06 12.17 -16.87
N GLY A 186 11.84 12.13 -17.41
CA GLY A 186 10.81 13.14 -17.22
C GLY A 186 9.87 12.95 -16.03
N GLU A 187 10.06 11.92 -15.21
CA GLU A 187 9.20 11.65 -14.05
C GLU A 187 9.52 12.61 -12.87
N GLU A 188 8.49 13.24 -12.30
CA GLU A 188 8.67 14.06 -11.09
C GLU A 188 8.90 13.15 -9.88
N HIS A 189 10.05 13.33 -9.21
CA HIS A 189 10.38 12.57 -8.01
C HIS A 189 9.86 13.27 -6.76
N SER A 190 9.05 12.57 -5.96
CA SER A 190 8.47 13.12 -4.73
C SER A 190 9.24 12.74 -3.46
N SER A 191 10.45 12.17 -3.56
CA SER A 191 11.25 11.82 -2.39
C SER A 191 12.23 12.93 -2.03
N SER A 192 12.37 13.19 -0.74
CA SER A 192 13.44 14.03 -0.21
C SER A 192 14.73 13.22 -0.08
N GLY A 193 15.85 13.82 -0.50
CA GLY A 193 17.14 13.15 -0.50
C GLY A 193 17.34 12.30 -1.76
N VAL A 194 17.91 12.94 -2.78
CA VAL A 194 18.27 12.33 -4.07
C VAL A 194 19.73 12.67 -4.36
N TYR A 195 20.57 11.64 -4.41
CA TYR A 195 21.99 11.75 -4.71
C TYR A 195 22.29 11.09 -6.05
N SER A 196 22.86 11.83 -7.01
CA SER A 196 23.40 11.24 -8.23
C SER A 196 24.71 10.52 -7.88
N VAL A 197 24.68 9.20 -7.97
CA VAL A 197 25.85 8.34 -7.76
C VAL A 197 26.85 8.51 -8.91
N MET A 198 26.36 8.76 -10.13
CA MET A 198 27.21 8.98 -11.31
C MET A 198 27.98 10.30 -11.25
N ASN A 199 27.29 11.38 -10.84
CA ASN A 199 27.88 12.72 -10.76
C ASN A 199 28.46 13.05 -9.37
N GLU A 200 28.28 12.16 -8.41
CA GLU A 200 28.73 12.30 -7.02
C GLU A 200 28.21 13.56 -6.32
N GLU A 201 26.97 13.98 -6.64
CA GLU A 201 26.36 15.20 -6.12
C GLU A 201 24.90 15.01 -5.67
N TRP A 202 24.44 15.88 -4.77
CA TRP A 202 23.03 15.93 -4.37
C TRP A 202 22.21 16.66 -5.43
N LEU A 203 21.22 15.98 -6.00
CA LEU A 203 20.19 16.59 -6.85
C LEU A 203 19.12 17.26 -5.97
N ASP A 204 18.79 16.60 -4.86
CA ASP A 204 17.96 17.15 -3.79
C ASP A 204 18.56 16.73 -2.45
N LYS A 205 19.04 17.69 -1.67
CA LYS A 205 19.76 17.39 -0.43
C LYS A 205 18.75 17.22 0.72
N PRO A 206 18.84 16.14 1.52
CA PRO A 206 17.93 15.93 2.62
C PRO A 206 18.14 16.99 3.71
N GLU A 207 17.04 17.49 4.26
CA GLU A 207 17.06 18.33 5.45
C GLU A 207 16.64 17.52 6.67
N ARG A 208 17.38 17.70 7.77
CA ARG A 208 17.03 17.07 9.05
C ARG A 208 15.92 17.88 9.71
N THR A 209 14.73 17.30 9.79
CA THR A 209 13.59 17.92 10.45
C THR A 209 13.30 17.22 11.79
N ASP A 210 13.46 17.94 12.89
CA ASP A 210 13.05 17.49 14.23
C ASP A 210 11.51 17.54 14.34
N THR A 211 10.84 16.54 13.78
CA THR A 211 9.38 16.41 13.86
C THR A 211 8.98 15.36 14.90
N LYS A 212 7.99 15.69 15.73
CA LYS A 212 7.39 14.69 16.62
C LYS A 212 6.55 13.70 15.80
N ILE A 213 7.01 12.46 15.76
CA ILE A 213 6.32 11.38 15.06
C ILE A 213 5.09 10.92 15.86
N ASP A 214 3.89 10.98 15.27
CA ASP A 214 2.65 10.48 15.87
C ASP A 214 2.47 8.98 15.58
N ILE A 215 3.25 8.17 16.31
CA ILE A 215 3.24 6.71 16.22
C ILE A 215 1.87 6.13 16.62
N ASP A 216 1.15 6.76 17.55
CA ASP A 216 -0.14 6.26 18.03
C ASP A 216 -1.22 6.34 16.95
N THR A 217 -1.26 7.42 16.19
CA THR A 217 -2.15 7.54 15.03
C THR A 217 -1.76 6.54 13.95
N ALA A 218 -0.47 6.37 13.66
CA ALA A 218 0.01 5.38 12.71
C ALA A 218 -0.43 3.95 13.08
N LYS A 219 -0.29 3.57 14.36
CA LYS A 219 -0.74 2.28 14.91
C LYS A 219 -2.23 2.05 14.71
N LYS A 220 -3.05 3.05 15.04
CA LYS A 220 -4.52 2.95 14.86
C LYS A 220 -4.90 2.72 13.41
N LYS A 221 -4.26 3.42 12.47
CA LYS A 221 -4.48 3.25 11.03
C LYS A 221 -4.05 1.86 10.55
N ALA A 222 -2.87 1.38 10.97
CA ALA A 222 -2.38 0.05 10.62
C ALA A 222 -3.31 -1.05 11.17
N SER A 223 -3.74 -0.94 12.43
CA SER A 223 -4.65 -1.91 13.05
C SER A 223 -6.04 -1.94 12.41
N ASP A 224 -6.58 -0.79 11.95
CA ASP A 224 -7.84 -0.78 11.17
C ASP A 224 -7.69 -1.57 9.86
N ILE A 225 -6.55 -1.46 9.19
CA ILE A 225 -6.29 -2.18 7.94
C ILE A 225 -6.09 -3.68 8.22
N GLU A 226 -5.34 -4.04 9.27
CA GLU A 226 -5.18 -5.41 9.73
C GLU A 226 -6.53 -6.08 10.03
N GLN A 227 -7.43 -5.42 10.77
CA GLN A 227 -8.77 -5.94 11.05
C GLN A 227 -9.59 -6.13 9.77
N GLN A 228 -9.41 -5.27 8.77
CA GLN A 228 -10.04 -5.45 7.46
C GLN A 228 -9.47 -6.67 6.72
N ILE A 229 -8.15 -6.91 6.77
CA ILE A 229 -7.52 -8.12 6.20
C ILE A 229 -8.06 -9.38 6.88
N ALA A 230 -8.18 -9.38 8.20
CA ALA A 230 -8.76 -10.48 8.97
C ALA A 230 -10.20 -10.77 8.53
N SER A 231 -11.03 -9.73 8.36
CA SER A 231 -12.39 -9.88 7.87
C SER A 231 -12.45 -10.44 6.45
N ILE A 232 -11.55 -10.03 5.55
CA ILE A 232 -11.47 -10.57 4.19
C ILE A 232 -11.05 -12.04 4.21
N SER A 233 -10.12 -12.42 5.10
CA SER A 233 -9.69 -13.82 5.26
C SER A 233 -10.85 -14.72 5.69
N VAL A 234 -11.71 -14.25 6.60
CA VAL A 234 -12.95 -14.96 6.98
C VAL A 234 -13.91 -15.13 5.79
N MET A 235 -14.00 -14.14 4.89
CA MET A 235 -14.81 -14.28 3.66
C MET A 235 -14.22 -15.32 2.71
N PHE A 236 -12.90 -15.42 2.64
CA PHE A 236 -12.20 -16.44 1.86
C PHE A 236 -12.53 -17.84 2.38
N ASP A 237 -12.44 -18.05 3.70
CA ASP A 237 -12.78 -19.33 4.33
C ASP A 237 -14.25 -19.74 4.13
N GLN A 238 -15.13 -18.76 3.90
CA GLN A 238 -16.55 -18.96 3.57
C GLN A 238 -16.81 -19.22 2.08
N GLY A 239 -15.77 -19.35 1.26
CA GLY A 239 -15.90 -19.56 -0.19
C GLY A 239 -16.40 -18.34 -0.97
N GLN A 240 -16.36 -17.14 -0.38
CA GLN A 240 -16.88 -15.92 -1.00
C GLN A 240 -15.85 -15.25 -1.92
N PHE A 241 -15.24 -16.03 -2.82
CA PHE A 241 -14.03 -15.62 -3.57
C PHE A 241 -14.18 -14.34 -4.39
N GLU A 242 -15.31 -14.15 -5.10
CA GLU A 242 -15.57 -12.89 -5.81
C GLU A 242 -15.63 -11.67 -4.89
N LYS A 243 -16.23 -11.84 -3.70
CA LYS A 243 -16.28 -10.75 -2.71
C LYS A 243 -14.89 -10.47 -2.16
N VAL A 244 -14.11 -11.52 -1.88
CA VAL A 244 -12.71 -11.38 -1.44
C VAL A 244 -11.95 -10.53 -2.43
N MET A 245 -11.95 -10.87 -3.72
CA MET A 245 -11.23 -10.11 -4.75
C MET A 245 -11.63 -8.62 -4.77
N ARG A 246 -12.94 -8.31 -4.75
CA ARG A 246 -13.43 -6.92 -4.70
C ARG A 246 -13.01 -6.17 -3.43
N HIS A 247 -13.07 -6.84 -2.28
CA HIS A 247 -12.68 -6.23 -1.00
C HIS A 247 -11.17 -5.99 -0.94
N VAL A 248 -10.36 -6.92 -1.46
CA VAL A 248 -8.91 -6.74 -1.58
C VAL A 248 -8.59 -5.53 -2.45
N ASP A 249 -9.19 -5.39 -3.63
CA ASP A 249 -8.93 -4.26 -4.52
C ASP A 249 -9.29 -2.92 -3.90
N ARG A 250 -10.43 -2.86 -3.19
CA ARG A 250 -10.83 -1.66 -2.44
C ARG A 250 -9.84 -1.33 -1.33
N LEU A 251 -9.38 -2.34 -0.58
CA LEU A 251 -8.44 -2.14 0.52
C LEU A 251 -7.06 -1.70 0.01
N LYS A 252 -6.55 -2.33 -1.06
CA LYS A 252 -5.31 -1.90 -1.74
C LYS A 252 -5.39 -0.45 -2.22
N LYS A 253 -6.52 -0.05 -2.81
CA LYS A 253 -6.76 1.35 -3.20
C LYS A 253 -6.73 2.28 -1.99
N LYS A 254 -7.41 1.92 -0.89
CA LYS A 254 -7.39 2.70 0.36
C LYS A 254 -5.97 2.86 0.91
N ILE A 255 -5.17 1.79 0.94
CA ILE A 255 -3.78 1.81 1.41
C ILE A 255 -2.94 2.76 0.53
N ARG A 256 -3.06 2.67 -0.80
CA ARG A 256 -2.34 3.56 -1.73
C ARG A 256 -2.71 5.03 -1.54
N THR A 257 -4.01 5.34 -1.49
CA THR A 257 -4.48 6.72 -1.27
C THR A 257 -4.06 7.24 0.10
N MET A 258 -4.07 6.40 1.14
CA MET A 258 -3.58 6.77 2.46
C MET A 258 -2.09 7.12 2.39
N ARG A 259 -1.26 6.28 1.77
CA ARG A 259 0.18 6.55 1.63
C ARG A 259 0.43 7.85 0.87
N GLN A 260 -0.23 8.04 -0.28
CA GLN A 260 -0.10 9.26 -1.08
C GLN A 260 -0.44 10.50 -0.25
N ALA A 261 -1.58 10.48 0.45
CA ALA A 261 -2.00 11.61 1.28
C ALA A 261 -0.97 11.95 2.38
N GLY A 262 -0.21 10.97 2.87
CA GLY A 262 0.90 11.19 3.81
C GLY A 262 2.13 11.81 3.16
N LEU A 263 2.52 11.32 1.98
CA LEU A 263 3.65 11.83 1.20
C LEU A 263 3.42 13.26 0.71
N ASP A 264 2.17 13.63 0.42
CA ASP A 264 1.77 14.97 0.01
C ASP A 264 1.74 15.99 1.17
N THR A 265 1.94 15.55 2.42
CA THR A 265 2.03 16.46 3.58
C THR A 265 3.46 16.96 3.79
N GLU A 266 3.62 18.07 4.52
CA GLU A 266 4.94 18.55 4.96
C GLU A 266 5.74 17.52 5.77
N ALA A 267 5.05 16.61 6.46
CA ALA A 267 5.71 15.54 7.21
C ALA A 267 6.26 14.44 6.31
N MET A 268 5.78 14.32 5.06
CA MET A 268 6.20 13.36 4.04
C MET A 268 6.44 11.95 4.61
N GLU A 269 7.71 11.56 4.73
CA GLU A 269 8.17 10.27 5.23
C GLU A 269 7.82 10.00 6.71
N PHE A 270 7.65 11.05 7.50
CA PHE A 270 7.29 11.03 8.92
C PHE A 270 5.78 11.12 9.16
N SER A 271 4.97 11.22 8.09
CA SER A 271 3.52 11.24 8.22
C SER A 271 2.99 9.96 8.87
N PRO A 272 1.94 10.03 9.72
CA PRO A 272 1.34 8.85 10.33
C PRO A 272 0.85 7.82 9.30
N GLU A 273 0.42 8.27 8.13
CA GLU A 273 0.01 7.46 6.99
C GLU A 273 1.17 6.63 6.40
N ASN A 274 2.33 7.26 6.16
CA ASN A 274 3.49 6.55 5.62
C ASN A 274 4.08 5.57 6.65
N ILE A 275 4.05 5.94 7.93
CA ILE A 275 4.47 5.05 9.03
C ILE A 275 3.52 3.87 9.16
N ALA A 276 2.20 4.10 9.08
CA ALA A 276 1.22 3.01 9.06
C ALA A 276 1.46 2.07 7.88
N PHE A 277 1.76 2.62 6.70
CA PHE A 277 2.15 1.81 5.54
C PHE A 277 3.41 0.96 5.81
N LYS A 278 4.46 1.55 6.39
CA LYS A 278 5.70 0.85 6.76
C LYS A 278 5.42 -0.27 7.78
N LEU A 279 4.55 -0.04 8.77
CA LEU A 279 4.12 -1.09 9.71
C LEU A 279 3.40 -2.25 9.00
N LEU A 280 2.50 -1.96 8.05
CA LEU A 280 1.82 -3.00 7.27
C LEU A 280 2.78 -3.81 6.40
N ARG A 281 3.80 -3.16 5.80
CA ARG A 281 4.84 -3.86 5.02
C ARG A 281 5.68 -4.77 5.93
N ARG A 282 6.15 -4.26 7.07
CA ARG A 282 7.02 -4.99 8.02
C ARG A 282 6.36 -6.22 8.65
N ASN A 283 5.03 -6.22 8.78
CA ASN A 283 4.25 -7.34 9.32
C ASN A 283 3.67 -8.25 8.22
N ASP A 284 4.21 -8.21 6.98
CA ASP A 284 3.79 -9.02 5.83
C ASP A 284 2.29 -8.93 5.46
N LEU A 285 1.60 -7.89 5.95
CA LEU A 285 0.16 -7.73 5.74
C LEU A 285 -0.18 -7.35 4.30
N LEU A 286 0.69 -6.57 3.64
CA LEU A 286 0.53 -6.20 2.23
C LEU A 286 0.71 -7.42 1.30
N ASP A 287 1.67 -8.28 1.61
CA ASP A 287 1.91 -9.53 0.89
C ASP A 287 0.77 -10.52 1.13
N THR A 288 0.36 -10.70 2.39
CA THR A 288 -0.81 -11.51 2.76
C THR A 288 -2.05 -11.10 1.98
N LEU A 289 -2.33 -9.80 1.91
CA LEU A 289 -3.46 -9.25 1.16
C LEU A 289 -3.36 -9.56 -0.35
N THR A 290 -2.14 -9.55 -0.90
CA THR A 290 -1.89 -9.88 -2.31
C THR A 290 -2.08 -11.37 -2.59
N LYS A 291 -1.49 -12.25 -1.77
CA LYS A 291 -1.65 -13.70 -1.86
C LYS A 291 -3.11 -14.13 -1.71
N LEU A 292 -3.87 -13.47 -0.84
CA LEU A 292 -5.29 -13.78 -0.64
C LEU A 292 -6.11 -13.51 -1.92
N LYS A 293 -5.78 -12.47 -2.68
CA LYS A 293 -6.43 -12.19 -3.98
C LYS A 293 -6.13 -13.29 -4.99
N TYR A 294 -4.86 -13.70 -5.13
CA TYR A 294 -4.48 -14.75 -6.07
C TYR A 294 -5.13 -16.08 -5.71
N LYS A 295 -5.06 -16.49 -4.44
CA LYS A 295 -5.76 -17.69 -3.96
C LYS A 295 -7.25 -17.63 -4.23
N ALA A 296 -7.91 -16.47 -4.02
CA ALA A 296 -9.33 -16.34 -4.30
C ALA A 296 -9.64 -16.47 -5.78
N TYR A 297 -8.81 -15.89 -6.64
CA TYR A 297 -8.94 -16.06 -8.09
C TYR A 297 -8.80 -17.53 -8.48
N ASP A 298 -7.72 -18.19 -8.06
CA ASP A 298 -7.45 -19.59 -8.39
C ASP A 298 -8.62 -20.47 -7.95
N GLN A 299 -9.06 -20.35 -6.70
CA GLN A 299 -10.21 -21.10 -6.19
C GLN A 299 -11.52 -20.80 -6.92
N SER A 300 -11.71 -19.59 -7.44
CA SER A 300 -12.90 -19.25 -8.24
C SER A 300 -12.87 -19.81 -9.66
N MET A 301 -11.69 -20.18 -10.15
CA MET A 301 -11.46 -20.72 -11.49
C MET A 301 -11.23 -22.23 -11.48
N THR A 302 -10.86 -22.82 -10.35
CA THR A 302 -10.75 -24.27 -10.16
C THR A 302 -12.13 -24.90 -10.28
N LEU A 303 -12.22 -25.96 -11.08
CA LEU A 303 -13.35 -26.87 -11.13
C LEU A 303 -12.90 -28.16 -10.44
N ASP A 304 -13.47 -28.44 -9.28
CA ASP A 304 -13.35 -29.75 -8.63
C ASP A 304 -14.59 -30.59 -9.00
N ASP A 305 -14.39 -31.85 -9.37
CA ASP A 305 -15.46 -32.82 -9.71
C ASP A 305 -16.37 -33.17 -8.53
#